data_AF-A0A2W4KCD8-F1
#
_entry.id   AF-A0A2W4KCD8-F1
#
_cell.length_a   1.000
_cell.length_b   1.000
_cell.length_c   1.000
_cell.angle_alpha   90.00
_cell.angle_beta   90.00
_cell.angle_gamma   90.00
#
_symmetry.space_group_name_H-M   'P 1'
#
loop_
_entity.id
_entity.type
_entity.pdbx_description
1 polymer ?
#
loop_
_entity_poly.entity_id
_entity_poly.type
_entity_poly.pdbx_seq_one_letter_code
_entity_poly.pdbx_strand_id
1 'polypeptide(L)'
;MFDPAPDAAGAPDSTRDGTGSVDGSGGAAAREARGPAEGGAGWTASLRQAWLSALARGEQEMEVQLASRPGEHGGLLAAIRRAGGEVLWNGPAVGAVHARIPVGALPAVVAAAAAVQLPGVVRVAAPGEPSYVPAPDEVADPLEVRIHSANTAALGIDRLRADTGAAGRGVTVAVIDTGVDPAHPALARTPDGQDKVLDFVDLTGEGTFADRARRAREAAGAVLEKGKNPLWAAEGDVFLTREVRLADAVRVDGVVLNLSGIRARTGQGRLGWLDEANAGIGGVDLNGNGTNRDRLAVVVVDALPVPGYDTVYLDTDGDLTLGDERPLRPLREGGEAVFLQSGPEGREGVPGTGPGHASVGMALAVADIDPEGFLVNFGFDANGHGTRMAGILAAWGGAFHGVAPGARLLVIKALGATGEGDWTRILAGIEYAVARGADIIHLSAESETPGDDLEVTGQVLRSVARRGVLAVMAAGDGGPRGETPGRAPEGGGPCLLYTSDRTRDPTFISLCG
;
A
#
# COMPACT_ATOMS: atom_id res chain seq x y z
N MET A 1 -30.80 26.82 52.14
CA MET A 1 -31.79 25.78 52.47
C MET A 1 -33.03 26.51 52.93
N PHE A 2 -34.17 26.21 52.31
CA PHE A 2 -35.49 26.86 52.42
C PHE A 2 -35.72 28.10 51.56
N ASP A 3 -36.06 27.80 50.30
CA ASP A 3 -37.11 28.47 49.54
C ASP A 3 -38.50 28.01 50.10
N PRO A 4 -39.58 28.76 49.89
CA PRO A 4 -40.36 28.50 48.68
C PRO A 4 -40.92 29.74 47.96
N ALA A 5 -41.01 29.59 46.63
CA ALA A 5 -41.74 30.35 45.62
C ALA A 5 -43.29 30.39 45.88
N PRO A 6 -44.20 30.89 44.98
CA PRO A 6 -44.01 31.35 43.58
C PRO A 6 -44.94 32.50 43.10
N ASP A 7 -44.97 32.67 41.77
CA ASP A 7 -46.05 33.22 40.91
C ASP A 7 -46.11 34.75 40.71
N ALA A 8 -46.47 35.30 39.54
CA ALA A 8 -46.67 34.86 38.16
C ALA A 8 -47.02 36.13 37.33
N ALA A 9 -46.76 36.11 36.01
CA ALA A 9 -47.37 36.93 34.93
C ALA A 9 -47.27 38.48 35.04
N GLY A 10 -47.11 39.29 34.00
CA GLY A 10 -47.09 39.13 32.54
C GLY A 10 -47.37 40.50 31.91
N ALA A 11 -46.51 40.92 30.95
CA ALA A 11 -46.69 41.98 29.92
C ALA A 11 -46.85 43.46 30.41
N PRO A 12 -46.75 44.51 29.54
CA PRO A 12 -46.52 44.57 28.08
C PRO A 12 -45.43 45.61 27.65
N ASP A 13 -44.82 45.47 26.47
CA ASP A 13 -45.02 46.28 25.24
C ASP A 13 -45.19 47.80 25.42
N SER A 14 -44.27 48.60 24.84
CA SER A 14 -44.61 49.74 23.97
C SER A 14 -43.36 50.45 23.40
N THR A 15 -43.14 50.23 22.11
CA THR A 15 -42.98 51.22 21.02
C THR A 15 -42.12 52.51 21.17
N ARG A 16 -41.25 52.65 20.14
CA ARG A 16 -40.97 53.84 19.29
C ARG A 16 -40.04 54.94 19.84
N ASP A 17 -38.93 55.18 19.13
CA ASP A 17 -38.89 56.27 18.14
C ASP A 17 -37.67 56.18 17.19
N GLY A 18 -37.86 56.60 15.94
CA GLY A 18 -36.85 56.67 14.88
C GLY A 18 -35.85 57.81 15.10
N THR A 19 -34.68 57.82 14.46
CA THR A 19 -34.50 58.24 13.06
C THR A 19 -33.00 58.21 12.75
N GLY A 20 -32.63 57.97 11.49
CA GLY A 20 -31.26 58.20 11.01
C GLY A 20 -30.87 57.31 9.83
N SER A 21 -31.09 57.79 8.60
CA SER A 21 -30.47 57.23 7.40
C SER A 21 -29.04 57.74 7.27
N VAL A 22 -28.08 56.85 6.98
CA VAL A 22 -26.86 57.18 6.23
C VAL A 22 -26.54 56.01 5.31
N ASP A 23 -26.20 56.38 4.08
CA ASP A 23 -25.89 55.59 2.90
C ASP A 23 -24.77 54.53 3.06
N GLY A 24 -24.76 53.59 2.12
CA GLY A 24 -23.50 53.20 1.48
C GLY A 24 -23.07 51.74 1.63
N SER A 25 -23.40 50.95 0.60
CA SER A 25 -22.55 49.91 0.00
C SER A 25 -21.81 48.91 0.91
N GLY A 26 -22.27 47.66 0.87
CA GLY A 26 -21.44 46.50 1.24
C GLY A 26 -22.26 45.35 1.80
N GLY A 27 -22.39 44.26 1.06
CA GLY A 27 -22.98 43.03 1.58
C GLY A 27 -23.86 42.29 0.59
N ALA A 28 -23.29 41.86 -0.54
CA ALA A 28 -23.93 40.80 -1.33
C ALA A 28 -23.82 39.48 -0.54
N ALA A 29 -24.90 39.18 0.19
CA ALA A 29 -25.37 37.87 0.61
C ALA A 29 -24.34 36.72 0.71
N ALA A 30 -23.77 36.53 1.91
CA ALA A 30 -23.42 35.19 2.36
C ALA A 30 -24.72 34.41 2.56
N ARG A 31 -25.18 33.70 1.53
CA ARG A 31 -26.17 32.63 1.72
C ARG A 31 -25.47 31.56 2.55
N GLU A 32 -25.93 31.32 3.78
CA GLU A 32 -25.60 30.11 4.53
C GLU A 32 -25.90 28.91 3.63
N ALA A 33 -24.84 28.24 3.16
CA ALA A 33 -24.97 26.97 2.50
C ALA A 33 -25.50 25.96 3.52
N ARG A 34 -26.83 25.81 3.62
CA ARG A 34 -27.44 24.69 4.32
C ARG A 34 -27.09 23.44 3.51
N GLY A 35 -26.06 22.73 3.96
CA GLY A 35 -25.64 21.46 3.37
C GLY A 35 -26.78 20.42 3.36
N PRO A 36 -26.67 19.38 2.52
CA PRO A 36 -27.65 18.30 2.47
C PRO A 36 -27.86 17.67 3.87
N ALA A 37 -29.08 17.15 4.10
CA ALA A 37 -29.46 16.54 5.37
C ALA A 37 -28.62 15.29 5.67
N GLU A 38 -28.33 15.04 6.94
CA GLU A 38 -27.72 13.79 7.42
C GLU A 38 -28.55 12.59 6.95
N GLY A 39 -27.89 11.56 6.40
CA GLY A 39 -28.55 10.35 5.89
C GLY A 39 -28.99 10.38 4.42
N GLY A 40 -28.71 11.45 3.67
CA GLY A 40 -28.85 11.45 2.21
C GLY A 40 -27.76 10.59 1.56
N ALA A 41 -28.14 9.69 0.64
CA ALA A 41 -27.29 8.70 -0.02
C ALA A 41 -25.83 9.16 -0.25
N GLY A 42 -24.91 8.73 0.61
CA GLY A 42 -23.46 8.99 0.50
C GLY A 42 -22.88 10.06 1.44
N TRP A 43 -23.68 10.76 2.25
CA TRP A 43 -23.20 11.76 3.21
C TRP A 43 -23.08 11.22 4.64
N THR A 44 -21.85 11.12 5.14
CA THR A 44 -21.57 10.87 6.56
C THR A 44 -21.40 12.18 7.35
N ALA A 45 -21.43 12.10 8.69
CA ALA A 45 -21.20 13.26 9.55
C ALA A 45 -19.81 13.86 9.32
N SER A 46 -18.79 13.00 9.24
CA SER A 46 -17.39 13.36 9.02
C SER A 46 -17.19 14.04 7.67
N LEU A 47 -17.77 13.48 6.59
CA LEU A 47 -17.70 14.07 5.25
C LEU A 47 -18.38 15.45 5.20
N ARG A 48 -19.57 15.58 5.81
CA ARG A 48 -20.30 16.85 5.88
C ARG A 48 -19.51 17.91 6.63
N GLN A 49 -18.92 17.55 7.76
CA GLN A 49 -18.10 18.46 8.56
C GLN A 49 -16.86 18.91 7.77
N ALA A 50 -16.13 17.98 7.15
CA ALA A 50 -14.95 18.30 6.34
C ALA A 50 -15.29 19.23 5.18
N TRP A 51 -16.40 18.98 4.47
CA TRP A 51 -16.86 19.83 3.38
C TRP A 51 -17.22 21.25 3.83
N LEU A 52 -17.96 21.39 4.94
CA LEU A 52 -18.30 22.70 5.50
C LEU A 52 -17.06 23.46 5.99
N SER A 53 -16.09 22.76 6.59
CA SER A 53 -14.81 23.34 6.99
C SER A 53 -13.95 23.78 5.80
N ALA A 54 -13.96 23.03 4.69
CA ALA A 54 -13.29 23.41 3.45
C ALA A 54 -13.90 24.69 2.84
N LEU A 55 -15.24 24.77 2.80
CA LEU A 55 -15.96 25.98 2.37
C LEU A 55 -15.62 27.19 3.23
N ALA A 56 -15.63 27.02 4.57
CA ALA A 56 -15.33 28.10 5.51
C ALA A 56 -13.88 28.62 5.38
N ARG A 57 -12.94 27.73 5.01
CA ARG A 57 -11.53 28.08 4.79
C ARG A 57 -11.25 28.57 3.36
N GLY A 58 -12.24 28.61 2.48
CA GLY A 58 -12.08 29.04 1.08
C GLY A 58 -11.24 28.07 0.25
N GLU A 59 -11.16 26.80 0.64
CA GLU A 59 -10.47 25.78 -0.14
C GLU A 59 -11.16 25.58 -1.49
N GLN A 60 -10.35 25.43 -2.54
CA GLN A 60 -10.87 25.30 -3.91
C GLN A 60 -11.24 23.86 -4.24
N GLU A 61 -10.45 22.92 -3.73
CA GLU A 61 -10.56 21.50 -4.03
C GLU A 61 -10.45 20.65 -2.76
N MET A 62 -11.03 19.46 -2.81
CA MET A 62 -11.02 18.48 -1.74
C MET A 62 -10.82 17.08 -2.33
N GLU A 63 -9.99 16.27 -1.70
CA GLU A 63 -9.81 14.88 -2.09
C GLU A 63 -10.81 13.98 -1.38
N VAL A 64 -11.40 13.06 -2.13
CA VAL A 64 -12.37 12.08 -1.64
C VAL A 64 -12.18 10.76 -2.36
N GLN A 65 -12.48 9.68 -1.65
CA GLN A 65 -12.62 8.35 -2.23
C GLN A 65 -14.11 8.07 -2.40
N LEU A 66 -14.49 7.45 -3.52
CA LEU A 66 -15.87 7.18 -3.89
C LEU A 66 -16.01 5.74 -4.37
N ALA A 67 -17.08 5.08 -3.97
CA ALA A 67 -17.50 3.81 -4.58
C ALA A 67 -18.71 4.02 -5.47
N SER A 68 -18.78 3.24 -6.55
CA SER A 68 -19.87 3.21 -7.51
C SER A 68 -20.85 2.07 -7.20
N ARG A 69 -22.11 2.24 -7.61
CA ARG A 69 -23.06 1.13 -7.62
C ARG A 69 -22.64 0.11 -8.68
N PRO A 70 -23.01 -1.18 -8.53
CA PRO A 70 -22.75 -2.18 -9.58
C PRO A 70 -23.26 -1.71 -10.94
N GLY A 71 -22.37 -1.67 -11.94
CA GLY A 71 -22.70 -1.23 -13.30
C GLY A 71 -22.71 0.30 -13.53
N GLU A 72 -22.53 1.12 -12.49
CA GLU A 72 -22.60 2.60 -12.59
C GLU A 72 -21.22 3.29 -12.58
N HIS A 73 -20.11 2.53 -12.59
CA HIS A 73 -18.76 3.08 -12.48
C HIS A 73 -18.43 4.15 -13.55
N GLY A 74 -18.81 3.91 -14.81
CA GLY A 74 -18.64 4.91 -15.88
C GLY A 74 -19.46 6.19 -15.66
N GLY A 75 -20.64 6.06 -15.05
CA GLY A 75 -21.50 7.19 -14.67
C GLY A 75 -20.87 8.05 -13.57
N LEU A 76 -20.25 7.42 -12.57
CA LEU A 76 -19.50 8.10 -11.52
C LEU A 76 -18.32 8.90 -12.10
N LEU A 77 -17.51 8.29 -12.98
CA LEU A 77 -16.40 8.97 -13.65
C LEU A 77 -16.89 10.17 -14.49
N ALA A 78 -18.02 10.03 -15.18
CA ALA A 78 -18.62 11.14 -15.93
C ALA A 78 -19.14 12.25 -15.01
N ALA A 79 -19.66 11.93 -13.82
CA ALA A 79 -20.07 12.92 -12.83
C ALA A 79 -18.86 13.72 -12.30
N ILE A 80 -17.76 13.04 -11.96
CA ILE A 80 -16.50 13.68 -11.51
C ILE A 80 -15.99 14.65 -12.58
N ARG A 81 -15.89 14.21 -13.83
CA ARG A 81 -15.39 15.06 -14.93
C ARG A 81 -16.31 16.26 -15.20
N ARG A 82 -17.63 16.08 -15.18
CA ARG A 82 -18.59 17.20 -15.34
C ARG A 82 -18.53 18.22 -14.21
N ALA A 83 -18.18 17.76 -13.01
CA ALA A 83 -17.95 18.63 -11.85
C ALA A 83 -16.60 19.36 -11.90
N GLY A 84 -15.76 19.11 -12.91
CA GLY A 84 -14.41 19.66 -13.02
C GLY A 84 -13.38 18.97 -12.13
N GLY A 85 -13.68 17.77 -11.62
CA GLY A 85 -12.77 17.00 -10.78
C GLY A 85 -11.71 16.22 -11.57
N GLU A 86 -10.56 16.00 -10.93
CA GLU A 86 -9.45 15.17 -11.40
C GLU A 86 -9.54 13.78 -10.75
N VAL A 87 -9.39 12.72 -11.56
CA VAL A 87 -9.31 11.35 -11.05
C VAL A 87 -7.85 11.05 -10.74
N LEU A 88 -7.56 10.77 -9.47
CA LEU A 88 -6.23 10.47 -8.96
C LEU A 88 -5.92 8.96 -9.03
N TRP A 89 -6.94 8.13 -8.78
CA TRP A 89 -6.88 6.68 -8.98
C TRP A 89 -8.24 6.13 -9.43
N ASN A 90 -8.21 5.09 -10.27
CA ASN A 90 -9.41 4.48 -10.85
C ASN A 90 -9.35 2.95 -10.74
N GLY A 91 -10.17 2.36 -9.87
CA GLY A 91 -10.28 0.92 -9.64
C GLY A 91 -11.61 0.34 -10.14
N PRO A 92 -11.75 0.04 -11.44
CA PRO A 92 -13.01 -0.44 -12.02
C PRO A 92 -13.41 -1.85 -11.57
N ALA A 93 -12.48 -2.75 -11.21
CA ALA A 93 -12.84 -4.10 -10.76
C ALA A 93 -13.46 -4.10 -9.35
N VAL A 94 -13.06 -3.17 -8.49
CA VAL A 94 -13.67 -2.97 -7.16
C VAL A 94 -14.74 -1.89 -7.18
N GLY A 95 -14.82 -1.10 -8.25
CA GLY A 95 -15.80 -0.04 -8.44
C GLY A 95 -15.51 1.21 -7.60
N ALA A 96 -14.24 1.50 -7.31
CA ALA A 96 -13.82 2.64 -6.50
C ALA A 96 -12.95 3.64 -7.28
N VAL A 97 -12.95 4.90 -6.82
CA VAL A 97 -12.24 6.02 -7.43
C VAL A 97 -11.70 6.91 -6.32
N HIS A 98 -10.45 7.37 -6.41
CA HIS A 98 -9.95 8.50 -5.63
C HIS A 98 -9.90 9.72 -6.55
N ALA A 99 -10.52 10.81 -6.14
CA ALA A 99 -10.61 12.01 -6.96
C ALA A 99 -10.39 13.27 -6.13
N ARG A 100 -9.84 14.29 -6.79
CA ARG A 100 -9.83 15.67 -6.33
C ARG A 100 -11.00 16.41 -6.97
N ILE A 101 -11.85 17.01 -6.16
CA ILE A 101 -13.11 17.60 -6.60
C ILE A 101 -13.19 19.06 -6.14
N PRO A 102 -13.65 20.00 -7.00
CA PRO A 102 -13.95 21.35 -6.56
C PRO A 102 -14.95 21.35 -5.40
N VAL A 103 -14.64 22.03 -4.30
CA VAL A 103 -15.42 21.97 -3.05
C VAL A 103 -16.89 22.31 -3.30
N GLY A 104 -17.17 23.34 -4.12
CA GLY A 104 -18.55 23.73 -4.47
C GLY A 104 -19.33 22.71 -5.30
N ALA A 105 -18.66 21.78 -5.97
CA ALA A 105 -19.26 20.77 -6.82
C ALA A 105 -19.41 19.38 -6.15
N LEU A 106 -18.84 19.20 -4.95
CA LEU A 106 -18.86 17.93 -4.21
C LEU A 106 -20.28 17.34 -4.08
N PRO A 107 -21.34 18.10 -3.74
CA PRO A 107 -22.68 17.52 -3.60
C PRO A 107 -23.23 16.84 -4.86
N ALA A 108 -22.89 17.35 -6.05
CA ALA A 108 -23.32 16.74 -7.31
C ALA A 108 -22.62 15.39 -7.55
N VAL A 109 -21.36 15.27 -7.12
CA VAL A 109 -20.61 14.01 -7.25
C VAL A 109 -21.04 12.99 -6.20
N VAL A 110 -21.24 13.41 -4.94
CA VAL A 110 -21.73 12.51 -3.87
C VAL A 110 -23.06 11.86 -4.26
N ALA A 111 -23.98 12.61 -4.90
CA ALA A 111 -25.24 12.08 -5.38
C ALA A 111 -25.10 10.95 -6.44
N ALA A 112 -24.01 10.94 -7.20
CA ALA A 112 -23.70 9.89 -8.17
C ALA A 112 -22.99 8.68 -7.54
N ALA A 113 -22.39 8.85 -6.36
CA ALA A 113 -21.68 7.80 -5.66
C ALA A 113 -22.63 6.89 -4.87
N ALA A 114 -22.17 5.68 -4.60
CA ALA A 114 -22.82 4.73 -3.72
C ALA A 114 -22.32 4.89 -2.27
N ALA A 115 -21.07 5.27 -2.10
CA ALA A 115 -20.45 5.65 -0.83
C ALA A 115 -19.34 6.65 -1.10
N VAL A 116 -19.02 7.46 -0.09
CA VAL A 116 -17.91 8.42 -0.11
C VAL A 116 -17.22 8.35 1.24
N GLN A 117 -15.89 8.36 1.21
CA GLN A 117 -15.05 8.48 2.40
C GLN A 117 -13.94 9.49 2.16
N LEU A 118 -13.42 10.05 3.25
CA LEU A 118 -12.23 10.88 3.20
C LEU A 118 -10.99 9.99 3.04
N PRO A 119 -9.93 10.46 2.36
CA PRO A 119 -8.62 9.82 2.45
C PRO A 119 -8.17 9.77 3.92
N GLY A 120 -7.46 8.71 4.28
CA GLY A 120 -6.97 8.49 5.65
C GLY A 120 -5.72 7.62 5.65
N VAL A 121 -5.02 7.66 6.79
CA VAL A 121 -3.78 6.92 7.01
C VAL A 121 -4.09 5.55 7.60
N VAL A 122 -3.38 4.55 7.09
CA VAL A 122 -3.45 3.15 7.54
C VAL A 122 -2.11 2.79 8.17
N ARG A 123 -2.12 2.02 9.26
CA ARG A 123 -0.91 1.63 9.98
C ARG A 123 -0.92 0.16 10.39
N VAL A 124 0.28 -0.38 10.57
CA VAL A 124 0.53 -1.60 11.34
C VAL A 124 1.16 -1.23 12.68
N ALA A 125 0.90 -2.01 13.73
CA ALA A 125 1.57 -1.84 15.02
C ALA A 125 3.07 -2.15 14.85
N ALA A 126 3.90 -1.10 14.89
CA ALA A 126 5.32 -1.23 14.61
C ALA A 126 6.06 -1.94 15.77
N PRO A 127 6.94 -2.92 15.50
CA PRO A 127 8.16 -3.04 16.31
C PRO A 127 9.01 -1.78 16.08
N GLY A 128 9.66 -1.27 17.14
CA GLY A 128 10.47 -0.04 17.05
C GLY A 128 11.56 -0.13 15.98
N GLU A 129 11.91 1.04 15.39
CA GLU A 129 12.89 1.30 14.31
C GLU A 129 12.93 0.28 13.14
N PRO A 130 12.71 0.73 11.87
CA PRO A 130 12.74 -0.16 10.70
C PRO A 130 14.12 -0.80 10.55
N SER A 131 14.23 -2.08 10.88
CA SER A 131 15.46 -2.86 10.77
C SER A 131 15.14 -4.35 10.60
N TYR A 132 14.36 -4.69 9.56
CA TYR A 132 14.34 -6.08 9.12
C TYR A 132 15.58 -6.37 8.27
N VAL A 133 16.57 -7.01 8.89
CA VAL A 133 17.71 -7.61 8.18
C VAL A 133 17.51 -9.13 8.23
N PRO A 134 17.32 -9.82 7.10
CA PRO A 134 17.20 -11.26 7.11
C PRO A 134 18.51 -11.89 7.56
N ALA A 135 18.55 -12.45 8.77
CA ALA A 135 19.65 -13.29 9.21
C ALA A 135 19.40 -14.73 8.71
N PRO A 136 20.26 -15.29 7.83
CA PRO A 136 20.05 -16.61 7.23
C PRO A 136 19.98 -17.77 8.23
N ASP A 137 20.36 -17.53 9.50
CA ASP A 137 20.41 -18.52 10.58
C ASP A 137 19.49 -18.20 11.78
N GLU A 138 18.62 -17.18 11.69
CA GLU A 138 17.72 -16.88 12.82
C GLU A 138 16.67 -17.98 12.99
N VAL A 139 16.81 -18.74 14.08
CA VAL A 139 15.80 -19.72 14.49
C VAL A 139 14.62 -18.93 15.04
N ALA A 140 13.44 -19.13 14.43
CA ALA A 140 12.19 -18.55 14.92
C ALA A 140 12.07 -18.66 16.44
N ASP A 141 11.66 -17.58 17.11
CA ASP A 141 11.56 -17.56 18.57
C ASP A 141 10.74 -18.77 19.06
N PRO A 142 11.33 -19.67 19.87
CA PRO A 142 10.62 -20.84 20.36
C PRO A 142 9.30 -20.53 21.06
N LEU A 143 9.17 -19.34 21.68
CA LEU A 143 7.91 -18.89 22.27
C LEU A 143 6.85 -18.60 21.21
N GLU A 144 7.17 -17.85 20.16
CA GLU A 144 6.25 -17.55 19.07
C GLU A 144 5.80 -18.83 18.35
N VAL A 145 6.73 -19.76 18.11
CA VAL A 145 6.42 -21.08 17.53
C VAL A 145 5.44 -21.86 18.43
N ARG A 146 5.63 -21.84 19.75
CA ARG A 146 4.71 -22.48 20.71
C ARG A 146 3.35 -21.81 20.73
N ILE A 147 3.28 -20.49 20.69
CA ILE A 147 2.01 -19.74 20.65
C ILE A 147 1.24 -20.08 19.37
N HIS A 148 1.91 -20.06 18.22
CA HIS A 148 1.29 -20.43 16.95
C HIS A 148 0.77 -21.88 16.96
N SER A 149 1.58 -22.81 17.47
CA SER A 149 1.21 -24.23 17.61
C SER A 149 0.01 -24.41 18.55
N ALA A 150 -0.03 -23.68 19.67
CA ALA A 150 -1.16 -23.72 20.59
C ALA A 150 -2.45 -23.16 19.94
N ASN A 151 -2.35 -22.06 19.20
CA ASN A 151 -3.48 -21.45 18.51
C ASN A 151 -4.04 -22.36 17.40
N THR A 152 -3.17 -22.95 16.58
CA THR A 152 -3.59 -23.87 15.51
C THR A 152 -4.23 -25.14 16.05
N ALA A 153 -3.72 -25.68 17.15
CA ALA A 153 -4.35 -26.80 17.86
C ALA A 153 -5.72 -26.42 18.43
N ALA A 154 -5.83 -25.26 19.10
CA ALA A 154 -7.08 -24.79 19.71
C ALA A 154 -8.18 -24.51 18.67
N LEU A 155 -7.82 -23.98 17.51
CA LEU A 155 -8.74 -23.76 16.38
C LEU A 155 -9.08 -25.05 15.62
N GLY A 156 -8.46 -26.19 15.97
CA GLY A 156 -8.67 -27.48 15.31
C GLY A 156 -8.05 -27.58 13.92
N ILE A 157 -7.13 -26.67 13.56
CA ILE A 157 -6.47 -26.62 12.24
C ILE A 157 -5.61 -27.88 12.04
N ASP A 158 -4.90 -28.31 13.07
CA ASP A 158 -4.07 -29.52 13.01
C ASP A 158 -4.91 -30.77 12.74
N ARG A 159 -6.05 -30.87 13.42
CA ARG A 159 -7.01 -31.95 13.21
C ARG A 159 -7.61 -31.91 11.81
N LEU A 160 -8.02 -30.73 11.34
CA LEU A 160 -8.54 -30.55 9.99
C LEU A 160 -7.53 -31.04 8.95
N ARG A 161 -6.25 -30.68 9.09
CA ARG A 161 -5.18 -31.14 8.20
C ARG A 161 -4.97 -32.64 8.26
N ALA A 162 -4.93 -33.22 9.47
CA ALA A 162 -4.77 -34.65 9.64
C ALA A 162 -5.93 -35.44 9.02
N ASP A 163 -7.16 -34.96 9.19
CA ASP A 163 -8.38 -35.64 8.75
C ASP A 163 -8.62 -35.48 7.24
N THR A 164 -8.21 -34.37 6.63
CA THR A 164 -8.56 -34.02 5.23
C THR A 164 -7.38 -33.85 4.28
N GLY A 165 -6.16 -33.66 4.81
CA GLY A 165 -5.00 -33.25 4.02
C GLY A 165 -5.08 -31.82 3.48
N ALA A 166 -6.00 -30.99 3.99
CA ALA A 166 -6.18 -29.60 3.55
C ALA A 166 -5.00 -28.72 3.99
N ALA A 167 -4.07 -28.48 3.07
CA ALA A 167 -2.93 -27.59 3.28
C ALA A 167 -3.06 -26.23 2.56
N GLY A 168 -4.17 -25.98 1.84
CA GLY A 168 -4.34 -24.80 1.00
C GLY A 168 -3.82 -24.93 -0.43
N ARG A 169 -3.57 -26.17 -0.92
CA ARG A 169 -3.19 -26.40 -2.32
C ARG A 169 -4.24 -25.81 -3.28
N GLY A 170 -3.77 -25.09 -4.29
CA GLY A 170 -4.62 -24.43 -5.28
C GLY A 170 -5.32 -23.16 -4.78
N VAL A 171 -4.99 -22.68 -3.58
CA VAL A 171 -5.49 -21.42 -3.03
C VAL A 171 -4.44 -20.34 -3.17
N THR A 172 -4.85 -19.18 -3.68
CA THR A 172 -4.03 -17.97 -3.78
C THR A 172 -4.48 -16.95 -2.73
N VAL A 173 -3.54 -16.50 -1.89
CA VAL A 173 -3.77 -15.50 -0.85
C VAL A 173 -3.04 -14.22 -1.23
N ALA A 174 -3.74 -13.11 -1.37
CA ALA A 174 -3.13 -11.79 -1.46
C ALA A 174 -2.82 -11.26 -0.07
N VAL A 175 -1.57 -10.87 0.16
CA VAL A 175 -1.09 -10.27 1.41
C VAL A 175 -0.86 -8.79 1.12
N ILE A 176 -1.77 -7.94 1.63
CA ILE A 176 -1.66 -6.48 1.52
C ILE A 176 -1.03 -5.97 2.82
N ASP A 177 0.24 -5.58 2.76
CA ASP A 177 1.03 -5.28 3.97
C ASP A 177 2.28 -4.42 3.64
N THR A 178 3.34 -4.48 4.46
CA THR A 178 4.61 -3.75 4.31
C THR A 178 5.56 -4.30 3.23
N GLY A 179 5.15 -5.37 2.55
CA GLY A 179 6.00 -6.20 1.69
C GLY A 179 6.20 -7.58 2.29
N VAL A 180 6.99 -8.42 1.63
CA VAL A 180 7.47 -9.70 2.17
C VAL A 180 8.93 -9.84 1.76
N ASP A 181 9.79 -10.40 2.60
CA ASP A 181 11.14 -10.78 2.18
C ASP A 181 11.04 -11.79 1.02
N PRO A 182 11.42 -11.38 -0.22
CA PRO A 182 11.22 -12.20 -1.40
C PRO A 182 12.20 -13.38 -1.48
N ALA A 183 13.24 -13.40 -0.65
CA ALA A 183 14.22 -14.48 -0.57
C ALA A 183 14.07 -15.37 0.67
N HIS A 184 13.07 -15.13 1.53
CA HIS A 184 12.91 -15.87 2.77
C HIS A 184 12.74 -17.38 2.52
N PRO A 185 13.59 -18.27 3.08
CA PRO A 185 13.58 -19.70 2.74
C PRO A 185 12.24 -20.41 2.99
N ALA A 186 11.57 -20.07 4.09
CA ALA A 186 10.27 -20.66 4.42
C ALA A 186 9.12 -20.16 3.51
N LEU A 187 9.38 -19.13 2.71
CA LEU A 187 8.45 -18.55 1.75
C LEU A 187 8.93 -18.74 0.30
N ALA A 188 9.90 -19.61 0.06
CA ALA A 188 10.38 -19.90 -1.29
C ALA A 188 9.48 -20.92 -2.02
N ARG A 189 9.12 -22.01 -1.35
CA ARG A 189 8.43 -23.16 -1.98
C ARG A 189 7.23 -23.65 -1.19
N THR A 190 6.24 -24.18 -1.89
CA THR A 190 5.17 -25.00 -1.29
C THR A 190 5.64 -26.45 -1.05
N PRO A 191 4.90 -27.26 -0.26
CA PRO A 191 5.18 -28.69 -0.07
C PRO A 191 5.27 -29.52 -1.35
N ASP A 192 4.58 -29.11 -2.42
CA ASP A 192 4.60 -29.73 -3.74
C ASP A 192 5.62 -29.08 -4.70
N GLY A 193 6.52 -28.23 -4.19
CA GLY A 193 7.67 -27.69 -4.92
C GLY A 193 7.37 -26.50 -5.84
N GLN A 194 6.15 -25.95 -5.81
CA GLN A 194 5.79 -24.76 -6.56
C GLN A 194 6.38 -23.50 -5.92
N ASP A 195 6.58 -22.43 -6.71
CA ASP A 195 6.90 -21.12 -6.16
C ASP A 195 5.78 -20.65 -5.25
N LYS A 196 6.17 -20.31 -4.02
CA LYS A 196 5.25 -19.83 -2.99
C LYS A 196 4.74 -18.43 -3.31
N VAL A 197 5.65 -17.51 -3.63
CA VAL A 197 5.32 -16.15 -4.06
C VAL A 197 5.07 -16.18 -5.56
N LEU A 198 3.83 -15.86 -5.94
CA LEU A 198 3.37 -15.78 -7.33
C LEU A 198 3.75 -14.46 -7.99
N ASP A 199 3.70 -13.39 -7.20
CA ASP A 199 3.88 -12.04 -7.67
C ASP A 199 4.20 -11.10 -6.52
N PHE A 200 4.85 -9.99 -6.85
CA PHE A 200 5.14 -8.89 -5.95
C PHE A 200 4.80 -7.58 -6.66
N VAL A 201 3.96 -6.77 -6.03
CA VAL A 201 3.75 -5.38 -6.42
C VAL A 201 4.05 -4.45 -5.25
N ASP A 202 4.74 -3.35 -5.53
CA ASP A 202 4.92 -2.25 -4.60
C ASP A 202 4.07 -1.04 -5.04
N LEU A 203 3.17 -0.61 -4.16
CA LEU A 203 2.26 0.52 -4.32
C LEU A 203 2.66 1.71 -3.44
N THR A 204 3.68 1.56 -2.59
CA THR A 204 4.14 2.66 -1.71
C THR A 204 5.00 3.64 -2.50
N GLY A 205 5.77 3.12 -3.45
CA GLY A 205 6.80 3.87 -4.15
C GLY A 205 8.13 3.91 -3.40
N GLU A 206 8.34 3.06 -2.40
CA GLU A 206 9.61 3.02 -1.67
C GLU A 206 10.76 2.44 -2.52
N GLY A 207 10.46 1.89 -3.70
CA GLY A 207 11.43 1.60 -4.76
C GLY A 207 11.95 2.82 -5.55
N THR A 208 11.69 4.08 -5.15
CA THR A 208 12.02 5.29 -5.95
C THR A 208 13.43 5.77 -5.79
N PHE A 209 13.99 6.21 -6.91
CA PHE A 209 15.16 7.08 -6.92
C PHE A 209 15.07 8.11 -8.06
N ALA A 210 14.64 9.32 -7.71
CA ALA A 210 14.94 10.54 -8.45
C ALA A 210 14.74 11.77 -7.56
N ASP A 211 15.71 12.69 -7.59
CA ASP A 211 15.55 14.04 -7.07
C ASP A 211 14.26 14.67 -7.63
N ARG A 212 13.38 15.12 -6.73
CA ARG A 212 12.11 15.82 -7.04
C ARG A 212 12.33 16.98 -8.01
N ALA A 213 13.47 17.68 -7.91
CA ALA A 213 13.84 18.77 -8.80
C ALA A 213 14.29 18.29 -10.19
N ARG A 214 14.82 17.07 -10.30
CA ARG A 214 15.23 16.45 -11.57
C ARG A 214 14.01 15.95 -12.35
N ARG A 215 13.04 15.30 -11.69
CA ARG A 215 11.74 14.94 -12.30
C ARG A 215 11.04 16.16 -12.92
N ALA A 216 10.96 17.28 -12.21
CA ALA A 216 10.29 18.48 -12.72
C ALA A 216 10.98 19.10 -13.95
N ARG A 217 12.31 18.95 -14.07
CA ARG A 217 13.09 19.42 -15.22
C ARG A 217 13.07 18.44 -16.40
N GLU A 218 13.06 17.14 -16.14
CA GLU A 218 13.08 16.10 -17.17
C GLU A 218 11.67 15.78 -17.70
N ALA A 219 10.62 15.86 -16.87
CA ALA A 219 9.22 15.80 -17.31
C ALA A 219 8.79 17.02 -18.14
N ALA A 220 9.52 18.14 -18.04
CA ALA A 220 9.32 19.27 -18.95
C ALA A 220 9.85 19.01 -20.37
N GLY A 221 10.61 17.91 -20.60
CA GLY A 221 11.17 17.54 -21.89
C GLY A 221 10.82 16.11 -22.38
N ALA A 222 10.45 15.18 -21.49
CA ALA A 222 10.01 13.84 -21.85
C ALA A 222 8.47 13.78 -21.85
N VAL A 223 7.90 13.32 -22.97
CA VAL A 223 6.45 13.09 -23.12
C VAL A 223 6.07 11.84 -22.34
N LEU A 224 6.03 11.93 -21.01
CA LEU A 224 5.24 11.00 -20.21
C LEU A 224 3.81 11.54 -20.24
N GLU A 225 3.00 11.01 -21.14
CA GLU A 225 1.57 11.39 -21.19
C GLU A 225 0.92 11.06 -19.85
N LYS A 226 0.49 12.12 -19.15
CA LYS A 226 -0.30 12.05 -17.92
C LYS A 226 -1.54 11.18 -18.17
N GLY A 227 -1.54 9.94 -17.69
CA GLY A 227 -2.59 8.93 -17.94
C GLY A 227 -2.14 7.63 -18.60
N LYS A 228 -0.87 7.51 -19.00
CA LYS A 228 -0.22 6.24 -19.42
C LYS A 228 0.66 5.61 -18.33
N ASN A 229 0.76 6.23 -17.16
CA ASN A 229 1.44 5.67 -16.00
C ASN A 229 0.76 4.35 -15.59
N PRO A 230 1.47 3.22 -15.52
CA PRO A 230 0.94 2.01 -14.92
C PRO A 230 0.60 2.27 -13.44
N LEU A 231 -0.31 1.45 -12.89
CA LEU A 231 -0.96 1.61 -11.57
C LEU A 231 -0.01 1.86 -10.38
N TRP A 232 1.30 1.64 -10.54
CA TRP A 232 2.34 1.76 -9.52
C TRP A 232 3.20 3.02 -9.63
N ALA A 233 3.07 3.84 -10.68
CA ALA A 233 3.90 5.03 -10.84
C ALA A 233 3.48 6.15 -9.87
N ALA A 234 3.87 5.99 -8.61
CA ALA A 234 3.78 6.97 -7.54
C ALA A 234 4.99 7.92 -7.60
N GLU A 235 5.16 8.76 -6.58
CA GLU A 235 6.48 9.32 -6.23
C GLU A 235 7.35 8.09 -5.84
N GLY A 236 7.82 7.34 -6.86
CA GLY A 236 7.87 5.87 -6.75
C GLY A 236 9.03 5.07 -7.37
N ASP A 237 9.63 5.54 -8.46
CA ASP A 237 10.32 4.64 -9.39
C ASP A 237 11.81 4.94 -9.59
N VAL A 238 12.62 3.95 -9.98
CA VAL A 238 14.01 4.18 -10.42
C VAL A 238 13.97 4.86 -11.79
N PHE A 239 14.41 6.11 -11.90
CA PHE A 239 14.42 6.83 -13.17
C PHE A 239 15.64 6.49 -14.01
N LEU A 240 15.41 5.88 -15.16
CA LEU A 240 16.45 5.45 -16.09
C LEU A 240 16.48 6.37 -17.31
N THR A 241 16.82 7.63 -17.08
CA THR A 241 16.75 8.67 -18.13
C THR A 241 17.97 8.68 -19.04
N ARG A 242 19.03 7.94 -18.70
CA ARG A 242 20.27 7.94 -19.48
C ARG A 242 20.35 6.71 -20.37
N GLU A 243 20.15 6.90 -21.67
CA GLU A 243 20.44 5.87 -22.66
C GLU A 243 21.96 5.71 -22.79
N VAL A 244 22.44 4.48 -22.68
CA VAL A 244 23.85 4.12 -22.73
C VAL A 244 24.07 2.98 -23.71
N ARG A 245 25.21 3.01 -24.40
CA ARG A 245 25.71 1.86 -25.14
C ARG A 245 26.44 0.93 -24.15
N LEU A 246 26.13 -0.36 -24.20
CA LEU A 246 26.80 -1.35 -23.36
C LEU A 246 28.26 -1.50 -23.80
N ALA A 247 29.18 -1.22 -22.88
CA ALA A 247 30.61 -1.18 -23.13
C ALA A 247 31.41 -1.36 -21.82
N ASP A 248 32.70 -1.67 -21.97
CA ASP A 248 33.62 -1.96 -20.86
C ASP A 248 33.88 -0.76 -19.93
N ALA A 249 33.59 0.48 -20.38
CA ALA A 249 33.76 1.68 -19.57
C ALA A 249 32.74 2.77 -19.97
N VAL A 250 31.74 2.97 -19.11
CA VAL A 250 30.70 4.00 -19.26
C VAL A 250 30.81 4.99 -18.10
N ARG A 251 31.11 6.26 -18.41
CA ARG A 251 31.27 7.31 -17.38
C ARG A 251 29.96 8.05 -17.13
N VAL A 252 29.46 7.98 -15.89
CA VAL A 252 28.20 8.61 -15.45
C VAL A 252 28.43 9.23 -14.08
N ASP A 253 27.99 10.46 -13.87
CA ASP A 253 28.03 11.17 -12.57
C ASP A 253 29.40 11.13 -11.84
N GLY A 254 30.50 11.06 -12.60
CA GLY A 254 31.86 11.02 -12.05
C GLY A 254 32.42 9.61 -11.78
N VAL A 255 31.60 8.57 -11.87
CA VAL A 255 32.01 7.16 -11.76
C VAL A 255 32.18 6.51 -13.12
N VAL A 256 32.89 5.38 -13.17
CA VAL A 256 33.05 4.56 -14.37
C VAL A 256 32.44 3.19 -14.08
N LEU A 257 31.46 2.81 -14.88
CA LEU A 257 30.75 1.52 -14.80
C LEU A 257 31.25 0.60 -15.90
N ASN A 258 31.41 -0.67 -15.60
CA ASN A 258 31.67 -1.72 -16.58
C ASN A 258 30.35 -2.42 -16.93
N LEU A 259 29.85 -2.19 -18.15
CA LEU A 259 28.59 -2.77 -18.64
C LEU A 259 28.84 -3.88 -19.67
N SER A 260 30.09 -4.32 -19.84
CA SER A 260 30.42 -5.46 -20.70
C SER A 260 29.76 -6.74 -20.15
N GLY A 261 29.39 -7.69 -21.00
CA GLY A 261 28.72 -8.93 -20.54
C GLY A 261 27.20 -8.84 -20.39
N ILE A 262 26.64 -7.63 -20.20
CA ILE A 262 25.18 -7.40 -20.24
C ILE A 262 24.63 -7.81 -21.60
N ARG A 263 23.60 -8.66 -21.58
CA ARG A 263 22.92 -9.13 -22.79
C ARG A 263 21.71 -8.25 -23.11
N ALA A 264 21.78 -7.56 -24.24
CA ALA A 264 20.67 -6.79 -24.81
C ALA A 264 20.58 -7.02 -26.32
N ARG A 265 19.36 -7.02 -26.87
CA ARG A 265 19.14 -7.20 -28.30
C ARG A 265 19.60 -5.99 -29.11
N THR A 266 19.42 -4.79 -28.57
CA THR A 266 19.85 -3.53 -29.21
C THR A 266 21.32 -3.18 -28.94
N GLY A 267 21.95 -3.82 -27.95
CA GLY A 267 23.25 -3.39 -27.41
C GLY A 267 23.18 -2.03 -26.68
N GLN A 268 21.97 -1.57 -26.37
CA GLN A 268 21.69 -0.36 -25.60
C GLN A 268 21.00 -0.73 -24.29
N GLY A 269 21.08 0.16 -23.31
CA GLY A 269 20.34 0.07 -22.07
C GLY A 269 19.99 1.45 -21.54
N ARG A 270 19.09 1.50 -20.57
CA ARG A 270 18.80 2.70 -19.80
C ARG A 270 19.38 2.57 -18.40
N LEU A 271 20.04 3.63 -17.95
CA LEU A 271 20.84 3.63 -16.73
C LEU A 271 20.31 4.66 -15.74
N GLY A 272 20.33 4.27 -14.46
CA GLY A 272 20.05 5.10 -13.30
C GLY A 272 20.69 4.54 -12.04
N TRP A 273 20.16 4.94 -10.89
CA TRP A 273 20.75 4.65 -9.58
C TRP A 273 19.67 4.31 -8.56
N LEU A 274 19.95 3.34 -7.70
CA LEU A 274 19.26 3.03 -6.46
C LEU A 274 19.99 3.76 -5.31
N ASP A 275 19.52 4.93 -4.90
CA ASP A 275 20.08 5.84 -3.88
C ASP A 275 19.38 5.78 -2.50
N GLU A 276 19.95 5.07 -1.54
CA GLU A 276 19.39 4.87 -0.20
C GLU A 276 19.02 6.16 0.55
N ALA A 277 19.70 7.29 0.27
CA ALA A 277 19.50 8.56 0.99
C ALA A 277 18.20 9.28 0.61
N ASN A 278 17.68 8.99 -0.58
CA ASN A 278 16.58 9.73 -1.18
C ASN A 278 15.32 8.88 -1.37
N ALA A 279 15.39 7.59 -1.05
CA ALA A 279 14.23 6.73 -1.17
C ALA A 279 13.20 7.08 -0.09
N GLY A 280 11.92 6.97 -0.44
CA GLY A 280 10.82 7.04 0.53
C GLY A 280 10.91 5.98 1.65
N ILE A 281 11.97 5.16 1.68
CA ILE A 281 12.31 4.13 2.67
C ILE A 281 12.66 4.65 4.07
N GLY A 282 12.46 5.94 4.37
CA GLY A 282 12.67 6.46 5.73
C GLY A 282 14.11 6.34 6.25
N GLY A 283 15.10 6.25 5.36
CA GLY A 283 16.51 6.11 5.71
C GLY A 283 16.95 4.68 6.04
N VAL A 284 16.25 3.66 5.52
CA VAL A 284 16.67 2.25 5.55
C VAL A 284 18.01 2.07 4.83
N ASP A 285 18.89 1.31 5.47
CA ASP A 285 20.15 0.81 4.95
C ASP A 285 19.89 -0.52 4.22
N LEU A 286 19.85 -0.50 2.89
CA LEU A 286 19.44 -1.65 2.08
C LEU A 286 20.56 -2.69 2.00
N ASN A 287 21.83 -2.26 1.97
CA ASN A 287 22.98 -3.15 1.88
C ASN A 287 23.53 -3.60 3.26
N GLY A 288 23.05 -3.00 4.36
CA GLY A 288 23.42 -3.34 5.72
C GLY A 288 24.81 -2.84 6.15
N ASN A 289 25.35 -1.80 5.50
CA ASN A 289 26.70 -1.29 5.79
C ASN A 289 26.77 -0.26 6.94
N GLY A 290 25.63 0.03 7.56
CA GLY A 290 25.46 1.00 8.64
C GLY A 290 25.24 2.43 8.16
N THR A 291 25.01 2.65 6.87
CA THR A 291 24.69 3.95 6.28
C THR A 291 23.51 3.85 5.32
N ASN A 292 22.90 4.98 5.01
CA ASN A 292 21.79 5.05 4.05
C ASN A 292 22.14 6.04 2.93
N ARG A 293 23.37 5.96 2.42
CA ARG A 293 23.90 6.95 1.46
C ARG A 293 24.44 6.31 0.19
N ASP A 294 24.27 5.00 0.04
CA ASP A 294 24.82 4.30 -1.08
C ASP A 294 23.98 4.49 -2.33
N ARG A 295 24.68 4.47 -3.48
CA ARG A 295 24.07 4.51 -4.80
C ARG A 295 24.47 3.25 -5.54
N LEU A 296 23.54 2.33 -5.72
CA LEU A 296 23.73 1.11 -6.49
C LEU A 296 23.33 1.36 -7.95
N ALA A 297 24.17 0.98 -8.91
CA ALA A 297 23.89 1.22 -10.31
C ALA A 297 22.79 0.27 -10.82
N VAL A 298 21.88 0.81 -11.63
CA VAL A 298 20.79 0.04 -12.25
C VAL A 298 20.82 0.25 -13.75
N VAL A 299 20.80 -0.86 -14.51
CA VAL A 299 20.68 -0.84 -15.97
C VAL A 299 19.53 -1.74 -16.40
N VAL A 300 18.67 -1.22 -17.29
CA VAL A 300 17.59 -1.99 -17.90
C VAL A 300 17.79 -2.12 -19.37
N VAL A 301 17.51 -3.31 -19.89
CA VAL A 301 17.75 -3.70 -21.27
C VAL A 301 16.57 -4.47 -21.87
N ASP A 302 16.58 -4.55 -23.20
CA ASP A 302 15.70 -5.39 -24.00
C ASP A 302 16.36 -6.75 -24.27
N ALA A 303 16.37 -7.64 -23.27
CA ALA A 303 17.08 -8.92 -23.37
C ALA A 303 16.25 -10.01 -24.07
N LEU A 304 14.93 -9.93 -23.99
CA LEU A 304 14.02 -10.93 -24.52
C LEU A 304 13.62 -10.64 -25.98
N PRO A 305 13.14 -11.64 -26.73
CA PRO A 305 12.70 -11.46 -28.12
C PRO A 305 11.35 -10.74 -28.25
N VAL A 306 10.83 -10.17 -27.15
CA VAL A 306 9.59 -9.38 -27.12
C VAL A 306 9.92 -7.88 -27.19
N PRO A 307 9.07 -7.05 -27.80
CA PRO A 307 9.28 -5.59 -27.79
C PRO A 307 9.14 -5.03 -26.37
N GLY A 308 10.11 -4.20 -25.96
CA GLY A 308 10.11 -3.49 -24.68
C GLY A 308 11.36 -3.76 -23.86
N TYR A 309 11.54 -2.99 -22.80
CA TYR A 309 12.53 -3.26 -21.76
C TYR A 309 11.98 -4.30 -20.79
N ASP A 310 12.80 -5.30 -20.44
CA ASP A 310 12.31 -6.51 -19.76
C ASP A 310 13.27 -7.09 -18.71
N THR A 311 14.53 -6.67 -18.70
CA THR A 311 15.55 -7.23 -17.82
C THR A 311 16.35 -6.13 -17.14
N VAL A 312 16.55 -6.28 -15.83
CA VAL A 312 17.30 -5.38 -14.97
C VAL A 312 18.62 -6.02 -14.57
N TYR A 313 19.70 -5.26 -14.59
CA TYR A 313 20.97 -5.57 -13.92
C TYR A 313 21.14 -4.54 -12.81
N LEU A 314 21.36 -5.02 -11.61
CA LEU A 314 21.58 -4.23 -10.40
C LEU A 314 22.98 -4.58 -9.90
N ASP A 315 23.78 -3.55 -9.63
CA ASP A 315 25.09 -3.67 -9.00
C ASP A 315 24.89 -4.08 -7.53
N THR A 316 24.90 -5.38 -7.25
CA THR A 316 24.52 -5.96 -5.95
C THR A 316 25.70 -6.04 -4.98
N ASP A 317 26.93 -6.07 -5.47
CA ASP A 317 28.14 -6.06 -4.66
C ASP A 317 28.89 -4.71 -4.63
N GLY A 318 28.44 -3.75 -5.44
CA GLY A 318 28.93 -2.38 -5.44
C GLY A 318 30.31 -2.22 -6.09
N ASP A 319 30.76 -3.19 -6.87
CA ASP A 319 32.05 -3.15 -7.56
C ASP A 319 32.02 -2.33 -8.87
N LEU A 320 30.83 -1.84 -9.26
CA LEU A 320 30.54 -1.04 -10.46
C LEU A 320 30.64 -1.84 -11.79
N THR A 321 30.68 -3.17 -11.71
CA THR A 321 30.59 -4.11 -12.82
C THR A 321 29.20 -4.73 -12.83
N LEU A 322 28.41 -4.46 -13.88
CA LEU A 322 27.04 -5.00 -13.99
C LEU A 322 26.96 -6.21 -14.94
N GLY A 323 28.10 -6.62 -15.48
CA GLY A 323 28.21 -7.67 -16.50
C GLY A 323 28.19 -9.10 -15.97
N ASP A 324 28.68 -9.24 -14.76
CA ASP A 324 28.70 -10.44 -13.93
C ASP A 324 27.47 -10.55 -13.03
N GLU A 325 26.74 -9.44 -12.88
CA GLU A 325 25.49 -9.41 -12.16
C GLU A 325 24.41 -10.27 -12.79
N ARG A 326 23.58 -10.82 -11.91
CA ARG A 326 22.49 -11.69 -12.34
C ARG A 326 21.39 -10.86 -13.02
N PRO A 327 20.90 -11.26 -14.21
CA PRO A 327 19.75 -10.61 -14.83
C PRO A 327 18.48 -10.86 -14.01
N LEU A 328 17.77 -9.79 -13.69
CA LEU A 328 16.52 -9.80 -12.93
C LEU A 328 15.34 -9.46 -13.81
N ARG A 329 14.21 -10.11 -13.52
CA ARG A 329 12.92 -9.90 -14.19
C ARG A 329 11.84 -9.84 -13.12
N PRO A 330 10.64 -9.31 -13.41
CA PRO A 330 9.54 -9.33 -12.46
C PRO A 330 9.28 -10.74 -11.92
N LEU A 331 8.98 -10.88 -10.62
CA LEU A 331 8.73 -12.21 -10.01
C LEU A 331 7.63 -13.00 -10.74
N ARG A 332 6.58 -12.31 -11.19
CA ARG A 332 5.50 -12.90 -12.02
C ARG A 332 5.97 -13.52 -13.34
N GLU A 333 7.15 -13.17 -13.82
CA GLU A 333 7.74 -13.70 -15.06
C GLU A 333 8.79 -14.79 -14.79
N GLY A 334 8.82 -15.30 -13.57
CA GLY A 334 9.85 -16.24 -13.10
C GLY A 334 11.18 -15.55 -12.82
N GLY A 335 11.14 -14.27 -12.43
CA GLY A 335 12.27 -13.59 -11.82
C GLY A 335 12.64 -14.21 -10.47
N GLU A 336 13.79 -13.82 -9.93
CA GLU A 336 14.23 -14.23 -8.61
C GLU A 336 14.68 -13.01 -7.81
N ALA A 337 14.67 -13.15 -6.49
CA ALA A 337 15.22 -12.16 -5.59
C ALA A 337 16.76 -12.19 -5.61
N VAL A 338 17.36 -11.07 -5.25
CA VAL A 338 18.80 -10.92 -5.01
C VAL A 338 19.03 -10.30 -3.65
N PHE A 339 20.14 -10.66 -3.03
CA PHE A 339 20.61 -9.99 -1.82
C PHE A 339 21.61 -8.92 -2.21
N LEU A 340 21.50 -7.76 -1.57
CA LEU A 340 22.56 -6.77 -1.61
C LEU A 340 23.70 -7.19 -0.69
N GLN A 341 24.93 -6.91 -1.08
CA GLN A 341 26.08 -7.09 -0.21
C GLN A 341 26.47 -5.74 0.37
N SER A 342 26.81 -5.74 1.66
CA SER A 342 27.62 -4.66 2.21
C SER A 342 28.92 -4.69 1.42
N GLY A 343 29.14 -3.68 0.56
CA GLY A 343 30.23 -3.67 -0.43
C GLY A 343 31.64 -3.82 0.18
N PRO A 344 32.72 -3.56 -0.58
CA PRO A 344 34.10 -3.86 -0.14
C PRO A 344 34.56 -3.17 1.17
N GLU A 345 33.77 -2.24 1.72
CA GLU A 345 33.99 -1.58 3.03
C GLU A 345 33.28 -2.25 4.21
N GLY A 346 33.14 -3.59 4.22
CA GLY A 346 32.79 -4.33 5.44
C GLY A 346 33.69 -3.91 6.62
N ARG A 347 33.14 -3.14 7.57
CA ARG A 347 33.93 -2.50 8.63
C ARG A 347 34.45 -3.50 9.64
N GLU A 348 35.76 -3.43 9.92
CA GLU A 348 36.34 -4.00 11.14
C GLU A 348 35.68 -3.38 12.39
N GLY A 349 35.20 -4.23 13.31
CA GLY A 349 34.82 -3.83 14.67
C GLY A 349 33.32 -3.81 15.00
N VAL A 350 32.44 -4.14 14.05
CA VAL A 350 31.01 -4.40 14.35
C VAL A 350 30.82 -5.90 14.59
N PRO A 351 30.15 -6.34 15.68
CA PRO A 351 29.89 -7.76 15.91
C PRO A 351 29.08 -8.35 14.74
N GLY A 352 29.66 -9.28 13.99
CA GLY A 352 29.04 -9.94 12.83
C GLY A 352 29.60 -9.57 11.46
N THR A 353 30.56 -8.63 11.35
CA THR A 353 31.09 -8.12 10.06
C THR A 353 32.60 -8.35 9.87
N GLY A 354 33.11 -9.49 10.33
CA GLY A 354 34.51 -9.88 10.11
C GLY A 354 34.74 -10.49 8.71
N PRO A 355 35.99 -10.55 8.21
CA PRO A 355 36.29 -11.22 6.95
C PRO A 355 35.86 -12.69 7.02
N GLY A 356 34.79 -13.03 6.28
CA GLY A 356 34.09 -14.32 6.35
C GLY A 356 32.61 -14.24 6.70
N HIS A 357 32.11 -13.07 7.11
CA HIS A 357 30.69 -12.76 7.25
C HIS A 357 30.38 -11.55 6.36
N ALA A 358 30.02 -11.83 5.10
CA ALA A 358 29.33 -10.83 4.30
C ALA A 358 28.03 -10.50 5.06
N SER A 359 27.90 -9.28 5.57
CA SER A 359 26.61 -8.82 6.09
C SER A 359 25.68 -8.81 4.88
N VAL A 360 24.77 -9.78 4.83
CA VAL A 360 23.80 -9.91 3.76
C VAL A 360 22.79 -8.78 3.98
N GLY A 361 22.77 -7.83 3.05
CA GLY A 361 21.77 -6.78 3.01
C GLY A 361 20.38 -7.35 2.70
N MET A 362 19.43 -6.46 2.51
CA MET A 362 18.05 -6.81 2.21
C MET A 362 17.93 -7.59 0.90
N ALA A 363 16.96 -8.50 0.85
CA ALA A 363 16.55 -9.12 -0.40
C ALA A 363 15.64 -8.17 -1.20
N LEU A 364 16.02 -7.94 -2.45
CA LEU A 364 15.24 -7.18 -3.43
C LEU A 364 14.69 -8.10 -4.51
N ALA A 365 13.49 -7.81 -4.99
CA ALA A 365 12.93 -8.41 -6.18
C ALA A 365 12.46 -7.32 -7.15
N VAL A 366 12.55 -7.57 -8.46
CA VAL A 366 11.91 -6.67 -9.43
C VAL A 366 10.40 -6.87 -9.31
N ALA A 367 9.69 -5.80 -8.94
CA ALA A 367 8.24 -5.77 -8.84
C ALA A 367 7.60 -5.42 -10.18
N ASP A 368 8.16 -4.46 -10.94
CA ASP A 368 7.74 -4.18 -12.31
C ASP A 368 8.81 -3.44 -13.12
N ILE A 369 8.67 -3.47 -14.45
CA ILE A 369 9.49 -2.71 -15.40
C ILE A 369 8.54 -1.97 -16.35
N ASP A 370 8.73 -0.67 -16.50
CA ASP A 370 8.05 0.08 -17.56
C ASP A 370 8.53 -0.41 -18.94
N PRO A 371 7.63 -0.79 -19.87
CA PRO A 371 8.01 -1.25 -21.20
C PRO A 371 8.85 -0.26 -22.02
N GLU A 372 8.77 1.05 -21.74
CA GLU A 372 9.63 2.08 -22.35
C GLU A 372 11.02 2.19 -21.68
N GLY A 373 11.18 1.49 -20.56
CA GLY A 373 12.42 1.33 -19.80
C GLY A 373 12.77 2.51 -18.93
N PHE A 374 11.87 3.47 -18.73
CA PHE A 374 12.17 4.66 -17.94
C PHE A 374 12.10 4.40 -16.43
N LEU A 375 11.43 3.32 -16.03
CA LEU A 375 11.05 3.05 -14.65
C LEU A 375 11.27 1.57 -14.31
N VAL A 376 11.86 1.33 -13.15
CA VAL A 376 11.87 0.02 -12.47
C VAL A 376 11.31 0.21 -11.09
N ASN A 377 10.48 -0.75 -10.67
CA ASN A 377 9.97 -0.85 -9.33
C ASN A 377 10.58 -2.09 -8.66
N PHE A 378 11.17 -1.91 -7.47
CA PHE A 378 11.73 -2.99 -6.66
C PHE A 378 10.86 -3.23 -5.42
N GLY A 379 10.57 -4.50 -5.14
CA GLY A 379 9.84 -4.95 -3.96
C GLY A 379 10.77 -5.54 -2.90
N PHE A 380 10.53 -5.18 -1.65
CA PHE A 380 11.23 -5.65 -0.45
C PHE A 380 10.37 -5.40 0.80
N ASP A 381 10.80 -5.91 1.96
CA ASP A 381 10.15 -5.64 3.26
C ASP A 381 11.17 -5.14 4.28
N ALA A 382 11.21 -3.82 4.48
CA ALA A 382 12.07 -3.18 5.46
C ALA A 382 11.45 -3.05 6.86
N ASN A 383 10.16 -3.38 6.98
CA ASN A 383 9.44 -3.34 8.26
C ASN A 383 9.40 -4.73 8.94
N GLY A 384 9.24 -5.79 8.14
CA GLY A 384 9.16 -7.17 8.60
C GLY A 384 7.75 -7.63 9.01
N HIS A 385 6.78 -6.72 9.16
CA HIS A 385 5.41 -7.07 9.53
C HIS A 385 4.76 -7.98 8.46
N GLY A 386 4.84 -7.59 7.19
CA GLY A 386 4.27 -8.38 6.10
C GLY A 386 4.96 -9.74 5.92
N THR A 387 6.29 -9.84 6.11
CA THR A 387 7.00 -11.12 6.14
C THR A 387 6.49 -12.03 7.25
N ARG A 388 6.25 -11.49 8.46
CA ARG A 388 5.68 -12.23 9.57
C ARG A 388 4.27 -12.72 9.27
N MET A 389 3.42 -11.89 8.66
CA MET A 389 2.06 -12.28 8.25
C MET A 389 2.09 -13.37 7.19
N ALA A 390 2.92 -13.24 6.16
CA ALA A 390 3.12 -14.27 5.14
C ALA A 390 3.61 -15.60 5.76
N GLY A 391 4.48 -15.52 6.76
CA GLY A 391 4.93 -16.65 7.56
C GLY A 391 3.76 -17.38 8.25
N ILE A 392 3.00 -16.66 9.08
CA ILE A 392 1.82 -17.18 9.79
C ILE A 392 0.84 -17.81 8.80
N LEU A 393 0.64 -17.21 7.63
CA LEU A 393 -0.29 -17.70 6.63
C LEU A 393 0.20 -18.96 5.93
N ALA A 394 1.45 -19.00 5.45
CA ALA A 394 1.83 -19.99 4.44
C ALA A 394 3.27 -20.49 4.51
N ALA A 395 4.03 -20.22 5.58
CA ALA A 395 5.39 -20.74 5.74
C ALA A 395 5.44 -22.27 5.59
N TRP A 396 6.49 -22.74 4.92
CA TRP A 396 6.78 -24.15 4.73
C TRP A 396 8.28 -24.42 4.79
N GLY A 397 8.67 -25.48 5.49
CA GLY A 397 10.06 -25.83 5.76
C GLY A 397 10.57 -25.26 7.09
N GLY A 398 11.71 -25.79 7.56
CA GLY A 398 12.29 -25.41 8.85
C GLY A 398 11.45 -25.85 10.06
N ALA A 399 11.56 -25.10 11.16
CA ALA A 399 10.90 -25.39 12.44
C ALA A 399 9.46 -24.82 12.56
N PHE A 400 8.99 -24.05 11.57
CA PHE A 400 7.72 -23.34 11.62
C PHE A 400 6.91 -23.58 10.33
N HIS A 401 5.60 -23.82 10.49
CA HIS A 401 4.68 -24.00 9.38
C HIS A 401 3.47 -23.09 9.57
N GLY A 402 3.13 -22.33 8.53
CA GLY A 402 1.96 -21.45 8.55
C GLY A 402 0.64 -22.22 8.53
N VAL A 403 -0.49 -21.49 8.55
CA VAL A 403 -1.87 -22.01 8.56
C VAL A 403 -2.29 -22.71 7.26
N ALA A 404 -1.68 -22.38 6.14
CA ALA A 404 -1.92 -23.03 4.85
C ALA A 404 -0.60 -23.18 4.06
N PRO A 405 0.27 -24.13 4.44
CA PRO A 405 1.59 -24.29 3.82
C PRO A 405 1.54 -24.63 2.32
N GLY A 406 0.42 -25.10 1.79
CA GLY A 406 0.18 -25.34 0.37
C GLY A 406 -0.36 -24.15 -0.42
N ALA A 407 -0.73 -23.05 0.25
CA ALA A 407 -1.19 -21.84 -0.43
C ALA A 407 -0.03 -21.10 -1.09
N ARG A 408 -0.35 -20.33 -2.14
CA ARG A 408 0.56 -19.42 -2.85
C ARG A 408 0.17 -17.97 -2.56
N LEU A 409 1.13 -17.06 -2.65
CA LEU A 409 1.00 -15.68 -2.18
C LEU A 409 1.11 -14.67 -3.32
N LEU A 410 0.19 -13.71 -3.37
CA LEU A 410 0.38 -12.44 -4.08
C LEU A 410 0.82 -11.42 -3.05
N VAL A 411 2.05 -10.92 -3.17
CA VAL A 411 2.59 -9.92 -2.24
C VAL A 411 2.26 -8.54 -2.76
N ILE A 412 1.59 -7.74 -1.93
CA ILE A 412 1.13 -6.40 -2.27
C ILE A 412 1.63 -5.47 -1.17
N LYS A 413 2.74 -4.79 -1.42
CA LYS A 413 3.27 -3.77 -0.53
C LYS A 413 2.43 -2.51 -0.68
N ALA A 414 1.60 -2.23 0.31
CA ALA A 414 0.75 -1.04 0.36
C ALA A 414 1.06 -0.15 1.59
N LEU A 415 1.87 -0.67 2.52
CA LEU A 415 2.44 0.07 3.64
C LEU A 415 3.96 0.16 3.50
N GLY A 416 4.50 1.30 3.90
CA GLY A 416 5.91 1.61 3.80
C GLY A 416 6.78 0.90 4.85
N ALA A 417 8.08 1.18 4.82
CA ALA A 417 9.06 0.74 5.80
C ALA A 417 8.72 1.22 7.21
N THR A 418 8.07 2.39 7.32
CA THR A 418 7.53 2.92 8.59
C THR A 418 6.31 2.17 9.11
N GLY A 419 5.73 1.27 8.31
CA GLY A 419 4.46 0.61 8.61
C GLY A 419 3.24 1.51 8.35
N GLU A 420 3.41 2.63 7.65
CA GLU A 420 2.33 3.56 7.28
C GLU A 420 1.93 3.41 5.81
N GLY A 421 0.66 3.60 5.51
CA GLY A 421 0.10 3.65 4.16
C GLY A 421 -1.15 4.51 4.13
N ASP A 422 -1.89 4.45 3.02
CA ASP A 422 -3.16 5.15 2.88
C ASP A 422 -4.24 4.25 2.26
N TRP A 423 -5.50 4.62 2.48
CA TRP A 423 -6.62 3.84 1.97
C TRP A 423 -6.65 3.73 0.44
N THR A 424 -6.10 4.68 -0.31
CA THR A 424 -6.05 4.57 -1.78
C THR A 424 -5.14 3.42 -2.21
N ARG A 425 -3.97 3.27 -1.57
CA ARG A 425 -3.06 2.14 -1.80
C ARG A 425 -3.68 0.82 -1.37
N ILE A 426 -4.40 0.78 -0.25
CA ILE A 426 -5.14 -0.43 0.16
C ILE A 426 -6.19 -0.80 -0.89
N LEU A 427 -6.99 0.15 -1.37
CA LEU A 427 -8.01 -0.09 -2.39
C LEU A 427 -7.39 -0.53 -3.73
N ALA A 428 -6.25 0.06 -4.11
CA ALA A 428 -5.47 -0.36 -5.27
C ALA A 428 -4.90 -1.78 -5.10
N GLY A 429 -4.48 -2.16 -3.91
CA GLY A 429 -4.06 -3.52 -3.57
C GLY A 429 -5.20 -4.54 -3.69
N ILE A 430 -6.41 -4.19 -3.20
CA ILE A 430 -7.59 -5.04 -3.35
C ILE A 430 -7.95 -5.20 -4.83
N GLU A 431 -7.92 -4.11 -5.61
CA GLU A 431 -8.11 -4.14 -7.07
C GLU A 431 -7.12 -5.10 -7.73
N TYR A 432 -5.84 -4.98 -7.39
CA TYR A 432 -4.78 -5.84 -7.92
C TYR A 432 -5.01 -7.32 -7.58
N ALA A 433 -5.33 -7.61 -6.32
CA ALA A 433 -5.62 -8.97 -5.85
C ALA A 433 -6.77 -9.61 -6.63
N VAL A 434 -7.88 -8.88 -6.82
CA VAL A 434 -9.02 -9.36 -7.61
C VAL A 434 -8.63 -9.56 -9.07
N ALA A 435 -7.90 -8.62 -9.67
CA ALA A 435 -7.46 -8.71 -11.06
C ALA A 435 -6.53 -9.91 -11.31
N ARG A 436 -5.75 -10.31 -10.29
CA ARG A 436 -4.86 -11.48 -10.33
C ARG A 436 -5.51 -12.78 -9.85
N GLY A 437 -6.81 -12.76 -9.55
CA GLY A 437 -7.57 -13.96 -9.22
C GLY A 437 -7.24 -14.52 -7.83
N ALA A 438 -6.94 -13.67 -6.85
CA ALA A 438 -6.81 -14.09 -5.47
C ALA A 438 -8.11 -14.75 -4.98
N ASP A 439 -8.00 -15.86 -4.25
CA ASP A 439 -9.13 -16.49 -3.56
C ASP A 439 -9.39 -15.81 -2.22
N ILE A 440 -8.33 -15.35 -1.56
CA ILE A 440 -8.35 -14.72 -0.25
C ILE A 440 -7.53 -13.43 -0.31
N ILE A 441 -8.02 -12.37 0.34
CA ILE A 441 -7.29 -11.13 0.60
C ILE A 441 -7.10 -11.04 2.11
N HIS A 442 -5.86 -10.95 2.55
CA HIS A 442 -5.48 -10.71 3.92
C HIS A 442 -4.95 -9.28 4.06
N LEU A 443 -5.57 -8.49 4.94
CA LEU A 443 -5.12 -7.15 5.31
C LEU A 443 -4.95 -7.08 6.82
N SER A 444 -3.72 -7.01 7.29
CA SER A 444 -3.40 -6.92 8.71
C SER A 444 -3.03 -5.48 9.12
N ALA A 445 -3.84 -4.50 8.74
CA ALA A 445 -3.61 -3.10 9.05
C ALA A 445 -4.91 -2.42 9.50
N GLU A 446 -4.79 -1.32 10.24
CA GLU A 446 -5.89 -0.57 10.81
C GLU A 446 -5.85 0.92 10.42
N SER A 447 -6.99 1.62 10.52
CA SER A 447 -7.01 3.07 10.35
C SER A 447 -6.31 3.74 11.53
N GLU A 448 -5.44 4.71 11.27
CA GLU A 448 -4.82 5.51 12.33
C GLU A 448 -5.85 6.35 13.08
N THR A 449 -6.88 6.84 12.38
CA THR A 449 -7.89 7.72 12.95
C THR A 449 -9.08 6.93 13.49
N PRO A 450 -9.33 6.95 14.82
CA PRO A 450 -10.53 6.34 15.37
C PRO A 450 -11.79 7.02 14.82
N GLY A 451 -12.75 6.22 14.34
CA GLY A 451 -14.02 6.73 13.84
C GLY A 451 -14.01 7.14 12.36
N ASP A 452 -12.97 6.79 11.59
CA ASP A 452 -13.01 6.95 10.14
C ASP A 452 -14.21 6.21 9.53
N ASP A 453 -14.99 6.92 8.71
CA ASP A 453 -16.12 6.36 7.98
C ASP A 453 -15.61 5.56 6.78
N LEU A 454 -15.38 4.26 6.95
CA LEU A 454 -14.85 3.36 5.91
C LEU A 454 -15.92 2.84 4.92
N GLU A 455 -16.87 3.70 4.52
CA GLU A 455 -18.03 3.31 3.69
C GLU A 455 -17.64 2.83 2.28
N VAL A 456 -16.61 3.44 1.68
CA VAL A 456 -16.09 3.01 0.36
C VAL A 456 -15.38 1.67 0.51
N THR A 457 -14.52 1.53 1.53
CA THR A 457 -13.85 0.25 1.83
C THR A 457 -14.88 -0.85 2.07
N GLY A 458 -15.93 -0.59 2.85
CA GLY A 458 -17.03 -1.53 3.08
C GLY A 458 -17.77 -1.92 1.80
N GLN A 459 -18.04 -0.97 0.89
CA GLN A 459 -18.63 -1.29 -0.41
C GLN A 459 -17.71 -2.13 -1.31
N VAL A 460 -16.42 -1.82 -1.30
CA VAL A 460 -15.40 -2.57 -2.04
C VAL A 460 -15.34 -4.01 -1.55
N LEU A 461 -15.24 -4.24 -0.23
CA LEU A 461 -15.22 -5.59 0.33
C LEU A 461 -16.49 -6.39 0.00
N ARG A 462 -17.67 -5.75 0.03
CA ARG A 462 -18.93 -6.39 -0.44
C ARG A 462 -18.92 -6.68 -1.95
N SER A 463 -18.27 -5.85 -2.76
CA SER A 463 -18.09 -6.09 -4.20
C SER A 463 -17.19 -7.30 -4.46
N VAL A 464 -16.08 -7.39 -3.73
CA VAL A 464 -15.10 -8.47 -3.77
C VAL A 464 -15.72 -9.80 -3.32
N ALA A 465 -16.46 -9.80 -2.20
CA ALA A 465 -17.15 -10.98 -1.69
C ALA A 465 -18.14 -11.56 -2.72
N ARG A 466 -18.91 -10.71 -3.42
CA ARG A 466 -19.83 -11.15 -4.48
C ARG A 466 -19.13 -11.79 -5.69
N ARG A 467 -17.82 -11.60 -5.84
CA ARG A 467 -16.98 -12.25 -6.86
C ARG A 467 -16.39 -13.57 -6.37
N GLY A 468 -16.71 -13.99 -5.14
CA GLY A 468 -16.20 -15.22 -4.53
C GLY A 468 -14.82 -15.08 -3.91
N VAL A 469 -14.30 -13.86 -3.79
CA VAL A 469 -13.01 -13.56 -3.16
C VAL A 469 -13.24 -13.20 -1.70
N LEU A 470 -12.43 -13.76 -0.82
CA LEU A 470 -12.64 -13.71 0.60
C LEU A 470 -11.72 -12.74 1.30
N ALA A 471 -12.25 -11.65 1.84
CA ALA A 471 -11.47 -10.66 2.56
C ALA A 471 -11.45 -10.92 4.07
N VAL A 472 -10.25 -10.93 4.63
CA VAL A 472 -9.95 -11.06 6.06
C VAL A 472 -9.18 -9.82 6.49
N MET A 473 -9.72 -9.05 7.43
CA MET A 473 -9.13 -7.82 7.94
C MET A 473 -9.01 -7.88 9.48
N ALA A 474 -7.92 -7.35 10.01
CA ALA A 474 -7.76 -7.18 11.46
C ALA A 474 -8.83 -6.22 12.01
N ALA A 475 -9.36 -6.47 13.20
CA ALA A 475 -10.29 -5.53 13.85
C ALA A 475 -9.59 -4.38 14.60
N GLY A 476 -8.26 -4.43 14.70
CA GLY A 476 -7.42 -3.43 15.33
C GLY A 476 -6.99 -3.76 16.76
N ASP A 477 -5.91 -3.13 17.22
CA ASP A 477 -5.18 -3.49 18.45
C ASP A 477 -5.60 -2.68 19.70
N GLY A 478 -6.54 -1.75 19.54
CA GLY A 478 -6.89 -0.75 20.55
C GLY A 478 -7.78 -1.25 21.72
N GLY A 479 -7.41 -2.29 22.47
CA GLY A 479 -8.10 -2.93 23.65
C GLY A 479 -8.93 -2.03 24.64
N PRO A 480 -9.76 -2.63 25.52
CA PRO A 480 -11.13 -2.19 25.88
C PRO A 480 -11.22 -0.81 26.53
N ARG A 481 -11.53 0.21 25.72
CA ARG A 481 -12.19 1.47 26.11
C ARG A 481 -13.23 1.77 25.03
N GLY A 482 -14.51 1.56 25.35
CA GLY A 482 -15.62 1.57 24.40
C GLY A 482 -15.66 2.75 23.43
N GLU A 483 -16.40 2.55 22.33
CA GLU A 483 -16.79 3.53 21.30
C GLU A 483 -15.93 3.61 20.02
N THR A 484 -15.65 2.47 19.36
CA THR A 484 -15.34 2.45 17.90
C THR A 484 -16.29 1.50 17.16
N PRO A 485 -16.90 1.91 16.02
CA PRO A 485 -17.57 0.99 15.11
C PRO A 485 -16.50 0.04 14.52
N GLY A 486 -16.48 -1.21 14.99
CA GLY A 486 -15.38 -2.16 14.76
C GLY A 486 -14.91 -2.90 16.01
N ARG A 487 -15.43 -2.55 17.20
CA ARG A 487 -15.00 -3.11 18.48
C ARG A 487 -16.01 -4.10 19.08
N ALA A 488 -15.53 -5.21 19.67
CA ALA A 488 -16.31 -6.03 20.58
C ALA A 488 -16.88 -5.18 21.73
N PRO A 489 -18.11 -5.45 22.21
CA PRO A 489 -18.53 -4.98 23.52
C PRO A 489 -17.60 -5.53 24.63
N GLU A 490 -17.51 -4.79 25.75
CA GLU A 490 -16.61 -5.09 26.86
C GLU A 490 -16.70 -6.55 27.33
N GLY A 491 -15.54 -7.22 27.36
CA GLY A 491 -15.39 -8.62 27.73
C GLY A 491 -15.11 -9.58 26.57
N GLY A 492 -15.14 -9.11 25.31
CA GLY A 492 -14.79 -9.91 24.13
C GLY A 492 -13.31 -9.81 23.75
N GLY A 493 -12.69 -10.95 23.43
CA GLY A 493 -11.36 -11.12 22.85
C GLY A 493 -11.21 -10.51 21.44
N PRO A 494 -10.05 -10.70 20.80
CA PRO A 494 -9.71 -10.05 19.53
C PRO A 494 -10.77 -10.36 18.46
N CYS A 495 -11.32 -9.33 17.83
CA CYS A 495 -12.30 -9.51 16.77
C CYS A 495 -11.57 -9.77 15.44
N LEU A 496 -12.08 -10.71 14.65
CA LEU A 496 -11.71 -10.86 13.24
C LEU A 496 -12.81 -10.17 12.43
N LEU A 497 -12.48 -9.22 11.55
CA LEU A 497 -13.44 -8.72 10.57
C LEU A 497 -13.32 -9.58 9.31
N TYR A 498 -14.37 -10.34 9.01
CA TYR A 498 -14.40 -11.21 7.86
C TYR A 498 -15.68 -11.00 7.06
N THR A 499 -15.55 -10.94 5.73
CA THR A 499 -16.70 -10.94 4.83
C THR A 499 -16.70 -12.22 4.00
N SER A 500 -17.56 -13.19 4.32
CA SER A 500 -17.92 -14.24 3.37
C SER A 500 -19.29 -13.97 2.77
N ASP A 501 -19.42 -14.18 1.46
CA ASP A 501 -20.49 -15.07 0.99
C ASP A 501 -20.31 -15.59 -0.45
N ARG A 502 -20.58 -16.89 -0.67
CA ARG A 502 -20.87 -17.51 -1.98
C ARG A 502 -22.39 -17.49 -2.31
N THR A 503 -23.24 -16.95 -1.44
CA THR A 503 -24.72 -17.02 -1.47
C THR A 503 -25.45 -15.75 -1.01
N ARG A 504 -25.20 -14.63 -1.70
CA ARG A 504 -26.06 -13.42 -1.77
C ARG A 504 -26.13 -12.44 -0.58
N ASP A 505 -25.57 -12.70 0.60
CA ASP A 505 -25.46 -11.67 1.67
C ASP A 505 -24.08 -11.66 2.36
N PRO A 506 -23.20 -10.68 2.07
CA PRO A 506 -21.90 -10.57 2.73
C PRO A 506 -22.11 -10.32 4.23
N THR A 507 -21.83 -11.33 5.04
CA THR A 507 -21.96 -11.23 6.49
C THR A 507 -20.67 -10.62 7.03
N PHE A 508 -20.73 -9.44 7.66
CA PHE A 508 -19.66 -8.94 8.52
C PHE A 508 -19.72 -9.75 9.81
N ILE A 509 -18.93 -10.80 9.91
CA ILE A 509 -18.82 -11.54 11.17
C ILE A 509 -17.64 -10.93 11.90
N SER A 510 -17.94 -10.15 12.94
CA SER A 510 -16.97 -9.83 13.97
C SER A 510 -16.91 -11.03 14.92
N LEU A 511 -15.90 -11.90 14.76
CA LEU A 511 -15.67 -13.00 15.71
C LEU A 511 -15.03 -12.42 16.98
N CYS A 512 -15.82 -11.73 17.80
CA CYS A 512 -15.41 -11.32 19.12
C CYS A 512 -15.64 -12.50 20.07
N GLY A 513 -14.56 -13.17 20.47
CA GLY A 513 -14.59 -14.37 21.33
C GLY A 513 -14.89 -14.06 22.78
#